data_AF-A0A7W7VGQ9-F1
#
_entry.id   AF-A0A7W7VGQ9-F1
#
_cell.length_a   1.000
_cell.length_b   1.000
_cell.length_c   1.000
_cell.angle_alpha   90.00
_cell.angle_beta   90.00
_cell.angle_gamma   90.00
#
_symmetry.space_group_name_H-M   'P 1'
#
loop_
_entity.id
_entity.type
_entity.pdbx_description
1 polymer ?
#
loop_
_entity_poly.entity_id
_entity_poly.type
_entity_poly.pdbx_seq_one_letter_code
_entity_poly.pdbx_strand_id
1 'polypeptide(L)'
;MADELNRRGLATVLMDLLTAEEDRADGGPRFDIVLLAERLVGAIDRLTAEPSTARLALGLFGASTGGAAALVAAAARPSAVRAVVCRGGRPDLAGAALVEVRSPTLLIVGEFDPMVADLNERARNVLSAPSEMRVVPGASHLFEEPGTLEEVAAQAADWFTGALRA
;
A
#
# COMPACT_ATOMS: atom_id res chain seq x y z
N MET A 1 1.01 11.96 -6.46
CA MET A 1 1.40 11.02 -5.38
C MET A 1 2.91 11.01 -5.17
N ALA A 2 3.70 10.42 -6.08
CA ALA A 2 5.16 10.33 -5.93
C ALA A 2 5.83 11.69 -5.73
N ASP A 3 5.43 12.71 -6.51
CA ASP A 3 5.96 14.07 -6.39
C ASP A 3 5.73 14.69 -5.00
N GLU A 4 4.59 14.41 -4.36
CA GLU A 4 4.34 14.88 -2.98
C GLU A 4 5.26 14.17 -1.99
N LEU A 5 5.42 12.85 -2.11
CA LEU A 5 6.36 12.09 -1.29
C LEU A 5 7.79 12.61 -1.47
N ASN A 6 8.22 12.88 -2.70
CA ASN A 6 9.54 13.43 -2.99
C ASN A 6 9.72 14.84 -2.43
N ARG A 7 8.71 15.71 -2.53
CA ARG A 7 8.71 17.04 -1.89
C ARG A 7 8.86 16.97 -0.36
N ARG A 8 8.44 15.85 0.23
CA ARG A 8 8.56 15.56 1.67
C ARG A 8 9.85 14.81 2.03
N GLY A 9 10.79 14.66 1.08
CA GLY A 9 12.11 14.07 1.29
C GLY A 9 12.15 12.54 1.23
N LEU A 10 11.09 11.90 0.73
CA LEU A 10 11.03 10.45 0.57
C LEU A 10 11.48 10.06 -0.83
N ALA A 11 12.40 9.10 -0.93
CA ALA A 11 12.69 8.45 -2.21
C ALA A 11 11.53 7.55 -2.61
N THR A 12 11.20 7.51 -3.90
CA THR A 12 10.09 6.70 -4.43
C THR A 12 10.53 5.85 -5.60
N VAL A 13 10.08 4.61 -5.63
CA VAL A 13 10.15 3.72 -6.79
C VAL A 13 8.72 3.41 -7.21
N LEU A 14 8.39 3.69 -8.47
CA LEU A 14 7.14 3.30 -9.09
C LEU A 14 7.46 2.11 -9.98
N MET A 15 6.66 1.07 -9.86
CA MET A 15 6.87 -0.16 -10.61
C MET A 15 5.55 -0.74 -11.08
N ASP A 16 5.55 -1.23 -12.31
CA ASP A 16 4.50 -2.10 -12.80
C ASP A 16 4.81 -3.52 -12.28
N LEU A 17 3.89 -4.07 -11.48
CA LEU A 17 4.00 -5.45 -10.98
C LEU A 17 3.67 -6.47 -12.06
N LEU A 18 3.03 -6.05 -13.16
CA LEU A 18 2.71 -6.90 -14.30
C LEU A 18 3.47 -6.42 -15.53
N THR A 19 3.81 -7.35 -16.41
CA THR A 19 4.25 -6.95 -17.76
C THR A 19 3.06 -6.36 -18.52
N ALA A 20 3.32 -5.58 -19.56
CA ALA A 20 2.26 -5.01 -20.40
C ALA A 20 1.39 -6.09 -21.09
N GLU A 21 1.91 -7.30 -21.25
CA GLU A 21 1.16 -8.44 -21.82
C GLU A 21 0.21 -9.04 -20.76
N GLU A 22 0.70 -9.23 -19.54
CA GLU A 22 -0.10 -9.74 -18.42
C GLU A 22 -1.18 -8.76 -17.99
N ASP A 23 -0.91 -7.45 -18.02
CA ASP A 23 -1.92 -6.45 -17.69
C ASP A 23 -3.06 -6.44 -18.72
N ARG A 24 -2.77 -6.68 -20.01
CA ARG A 24 -3.80 -6.75 -21.06
C ARG A 24 -4.51 -8.10 -21.14
N ALA A 25 -3.98 -9.14 -20.50
CA ALA A 25 -4.58 -10.46 -20.55
C ALA A 25 -5.90 -10.47 -19.77
N ASP A 26 -6.97 -10.92 -20.45
CA ASP A 26 -8.19 -11.32 -19.77
C ASP A 26 -7.88 -12.50 -18.84
N GLY A 27 -8.46 -12.51 -17.64
CA GLY A 27 -8.33 -13.66 -16.72
C GLY A 27 -7.57 -13.41 -15.42
N GLY A 28 -7.37 -12.15 -15.03
CA GLY A 28 -7.17 -11.84 -13.62
C GLY A 28 -5.76 -11.81 -13.01
N PRO A 29 -4.63 -11.76 -13.75
CA PRO A 29 -3.32 -11.46 -13.11
C PRO A 29 -3.34 -10.19 -12.25
N ARG A 30 -4.08 -9.15 -12.67
CA ARG A 30 -4.33 -7.91 -11.91
C ARG A 30 -5.09 -8.10 -10.59
N PHE A 31 -5.74 -9.25 -10.43
CA PHE A 31 -6.50 -9.64 -9.25
C PHE A 31 -5.85 -10.82 -8.51
N ASP A 32 -4.75 -11.38 -9.03
CA ASP A 32 -3.98 -12.43 -8.38
C ASP A 32 -3.06 -11.83 -7.32
N ILE A 33 -3.57 -11.78 -6.08
CA ILE A 33 -2.86 -11.19 -4.95
C ILE A 33 -1.56 -11.94 -4.65
N VAL A 34 -1.53 -13.26 -4.88
CA VAL A 34 -0.33 -14.08 -4.63
C VAL A 34 0.76 -13.67 -5.61
N LEU A 35 0.46 -13.62 -6.91
CA LEU A 35 1.40 -13.19 -7.94
C LEU A 35 1.93 -11.78 -7.69
N LEU A 36 1.04 -10.83 -7.42
CA LEU A 36 1.42 -9.43 -7.17
C LEU A 36 2.30 -9.30 -5.93
N ALA A 37 1.99 -10.02 -4.86
CA ALA A 37 2.78 -10.01 -3.63
C ALA A 37 4.15 -10.65 -3.83
N GLU A 38 4.25 -11.78 -4.53
CA GLU A 38 5.53 -12.43 -4.85
C GLU A 38 6.48 -11.48 -5.60
N ARG A 39 5.96 -10.73 -6.57
CA ARG A 39 6.75 -9.75 -7.33
C ARG A 39 7.17 -8.56 -6.48
N LEU A 40 6.27 -8.09 -5.62
CA LEU A 40 6.60 -7.01 -4.69
C LEU A 40 7.65 -7.45 -3.67
N VAL A 41 7.61 -8.70 -3.20
CA VAL A 41 8.67 -9.30 -2.36
C VAL A 41 10.00 -9.31 -3.10
N GLY A 42 10.03 -9.71 -4.37
CA GLY A 42 11.25 -9.64 -5.18
C GLY A 42 11.82 -8.22 -5.30
N ALA A 43 10.95 -7.21 -5.41
CA ALA A 43 11.37 -5.81 -5.44
C ALA A 43 11.93 -5.34 -4.09
N ILE A 44 11.28 -5.71 -2.97
CA ILE A 44 11.78 -5.44 -1.61
C ILE A 44 13.18 -6.05 -1.43
N ASP A 45 13.35 -7.33 -1.80
CA ASP A 45 14.62 -8.04 -1.65
C ASP A 45 15.72 -7.38 -2.50
N ARG A 46 15.39 -6.91 -3.71
CA ARG A 46 16.34 -6.17 -4.55
C ARG A 46 16.73 -4.83 -3.95
N LEU A 47 15.77 -4.04 -3.48
CA LEU A 47 16.02 -2.71 -2.89
C LEU A 47 16.81 -2.79 -1.58
N THR A 48 16.60 -3.85 -0.80
CA THR A 48 17.32 -4.07 0.45
C THR A 48 18.74 -4.58 0.23
N ALA A 49 19.01 -5.29 -0.87
CA ALA A 49 20.35 -5.77 -1.23
C ALA A 49 21.19 -4.72 -2.01
N GLU A 50 20.55 -3.80 -2.71
CA GLU A 50 21.21 -2.80 -3.55
C GLU A 50 21.91 -1.72 -2.70
N PRO A 51 23.25 -1.53 -2.81
CA PRO A 51 24.00 -0.61 -1.94
C PRO A 51 23.49 0.83 -1.93
N SER A 52 22.95 1.30 -3.05
CA SER A 52 22.40 2.66 -3.17
C SER A 52 21.09 2.87 -2.38
N THR A 53 20.37 1.80 -2.02
CA THR A 53 19.08 1.86 -1.31
C THR A 53 19.05 1.08 0.00
N ALA A 54 20.03 0.21 0.26
CA ALA A 54 20.05 -0.71 1.40
C ALA A 54 19.96 -0.04 2.79
N ARG A 55 20.30 1.25 2.89
CA ARG A 55 20.23 2.03 4.14
C ARG A 55 18.90 2.78 4.33
N LEU A 56 18.02 2.78 3.33
CA LEU A 56 16.75 3.49 3.39
C LEU A 56 15.70 2.61 4.09
N ALA A 57 14.95 3.22 5.02
CA ALA A 57 13.76 2.58 5.57
C ALA A 57 12.70 2.43 4.47
N LEU A 58 12.14 1.23 4.32
CA LEU A 58 11.22 0.92 3.23
C LEU A 58 9.76 1.03 3.69
N GLY A 59 8.96 1.79 2.94
CA GLY A 59 7.50 1.83 3.06
C GLY A 59 6.83 1.30 1.80
N LEU A 60 5.65 0.70 1.93
CA LEU A 60 4.85 0.23 0.79
C LEU A 60 3.60 1.08 0.63
N PHE A 61 3.34 1.55 -0.58
CA PHE A 61 2.07 2.18 -0.96
C PHE A 61 1.36 1.29 -1.97
N GLY A 62 0.17 0.80 -1.62
CA GLY A 62 -0.65 -0.05 -2.48
C GLY A 62 -2.02 0.58 -2.74
N ALA A 63 -2.50 0.48 -3.97
CA ALA A 63 -3.81 0.98 -4.36
C ALA A 63 -4.70 -0.17 -4.84
N SER A 64 -5.99 -0.16 -4.49
CA SER A 64 -6.94 -1.24 -4.87
C SER A 64 -6.40 -2.64 -4.49
N THR A 65 -6.30 -3.59 -5.42
CA THR A 65 -5.70 -4.92 -5.17
C THR A 65 -4.23 -4.86 -4.77
N GLY A 66 -3.50 -3.83 -5.20
CA GLY A 66 -2.14 -3.57 -4.74
C GLY A 66 -2.04 -3.33 -3.23
N GLY A 67 -3.11 -2.89 -2.56
CA GLY A 67 -3.16 -2.78 -1.10
C GLY A 67 -3.07 -4.14 -0.41
N ALA A 68 -3.78 -5.15 -0.93
CA ALA A 68 -3.68 -6.52 -0.43
C ALA A 68 -2.28 -7.11 -0.65
N ALA A 69 -1.75 -6.93 -1.87
CA ALA A 69 -0.41 -7.39 -2.21
C ALA A 69 0.67 -6.75 -1.33
N ALA A 70 0.54 -5.46 -1.01
CA ALA A 70 1.44 -4.76 -0.09
C ALA A 70 1.41 -5.34 1.33
N LEU A 71 0.24 -5.72 1.84
CA LEU A 71 0.11 -6.33 3.16
C LEU A 71 0.70 -7.75 3.19
N VAL A 72 0.45 -8.56 2.16
CA VAL A 72 1.06 -9.89 2.03
C VAL A 72 2.59 -9.78 1.94
N ALA A 73 3.11 -8.84 1.16
CA ALA A 73 4.55 -8.61 1.04
C ALA A 73 5.17 -8.11 2.36
N ALA A 74 4.47 -7.23 3.09
CA ALA A 74 4.90 -6.74 4.40
C ALA A 74 4.95 -7.87 5.45
N ALA A 75 3.96 -8.76 5.45
CA ALA A 75 3.95 -9.96 6.28
C ALA A 75 5.11 -10.92 5.93
N ALA A 76 5.44 -11.05 4.64
CA ALA A 76 6.55 -11.90 4.18
C ALA A 76 7.94 -11.33 4.47
N ARG A 77 8.07 -10.00 4.65
CA ARG A 77 9.32 -9.29 4.95
C ARG A 77 9.17 -8.31 6.12
N PRO A 78 8.82 -8.81 7.33
CA PRO A 78 8.41 -7.97 8.45
C PRO A 78 9.53 -7.12 9.04
N SER A 79 10.80 -7.47 8.79
CA SER A 79 11.97 -6.68 9.20
C SER A 79 12.36 -5.60 8.19
N ALA A 80 11.98 -5.75 6.91
CA ALA A 80 12.34 -4.82 5.85
C ALA A 80 11.30 -3.71 5.70
N VAL A 81 10.01 -4.06 5.77
CA VAL A 81 8.91 -3.10 5.58
C VAL A 81 8.58 -2.42 6.91
N ARG A 82 8.71 -1.09 6.94
CA ARG A 82 8.53 -0.26 8.13
C ARG A 82 7.17 0.41 8.21
N ALA A 83 6.47 0.57 7.09
CA ALA A 83 5.14 1.16 7.05
C ALA A 83 4.38 0.71 5.79
N VAL A 84 3.06 0.63 5.87
CA VAL A 84 2.18 0.37 4.72
C VAL A 84 1.10 1.43 4.63
N VAL A 85 0.78 1.86 3.41
CA VAL A 85 -0.39 2.68 3.10
C VAL A 85 -1.22 1.96 2.04
N CYS A 86 -2.51 1.79 2.29
CA CYS A 86 -3.48 1.23 1.34
C CYS A 86 -4.50 2.30 0.93
N ARG A 87 -4.56 2.68 -0.34
CA ARG A 87 -5.53 3.64 -0.87
C ARG A 87 -6.65 2.96 -1.65
N GLY A 88 -7.89 3.09 -1.15
CA GLY A 88 -9.07 2.42 -1.72
C GLY A 88 -8.84 0.92 -1.86
N GLY A 89 -8.04 0.36 -0.95
CA GLY A 89 -7.48 -0.97 -1.07
C GLY A 89 -8.51 -2.04 -0.75
N ARG A 90 -8.21 -3.28 -1.15
CA ARG A 90 -8.93 -4.48 -0.73
C ARG A 90 -8.11 -5.30 0.28
N PRO A 91 -7.76 -4.74 1.47
CA PRO A 91 -6.89 -5.41 2.43
C PRO A 91 -7.48 -6.75 2.93
N ASP A 92 -8.81 -6.90 2.85
CA ASP A 92 -9.52 -8.15 3.10
C ASP A 92 -8.99 -9.33 2.25
N LEU A 93 -8.52 -9.05 1.03
CA LEU A 93 -7.95 -10.07 0.14
C LEU A 93 -6.57 -10.57 0.57
N ALA A 94 -5.91 -9.91 1.53
CA ALA A 94 -4.66 -10.42 2.11
C ALA A 94 -4.89 -11.64 3.02
N GLY A 95 -6.15 -11.90 3.41
CA GLY A 95 -6.54 -13.10 4.15
C GLY A 95 -5.73 -13.31 5.43
N ALA A 96 -5.18 -14.52 5.58
CA ALA A 96 -4.40 -14.89 6.76
C ALA A 96 -3.11 -14.09 6.93
N ALA A 97 -2.60 -13.40 5.89
CA ALA A 97 -1.40 -12.59 6.04
C ALA A 97 -1.62 -11.38 6.97
N LEU A 98 -2.85 -10.92 7.15
CA LEU A 98 -3.18 -9.76 7.99
C LEU A 98 -2.66 -9.89 9.43
N VAL A 99 -2.75 -11.08 10.03
CA VAL A 99 -2.29 -11.30 11.41
C VAL A 99 -0.76 -11.31 11.54
N GLU A 100 -0.05 -11.51 10.43
CA GLU A 100 1.42 -11.56 10.38
C GLU A 100 2.05 -10.19 10.06
N VAL A 101 1.25 -9.20 9.65
CA VAL A 101 1.74 -7.84 9.39
C VAL A 101 2.22 -7.20 10.69
N ARG A 102 3.48 -6.73 10.69
CA ARG A 102 4.13 -6.04 11.82
C ARG A 102 4.32 -4.55 11.62
N SER A 103 4.24 -4.08 10.38
CA SER A 103 4.39 -2.68 10.03
C SER A 103 3.12 -1.89 10.34
N PRO A 104 3.23 -0.67 10.93
CA PRO A 104 2.11 0.24 11.03
C PRO A 104 1.45 0.47 9.67
N THR A 105 0.12 0.33 9.64
CA THR A 105 -0.66 0.38 8.40
C THR A 105 -1.69 1.51 8.42
N LEU A 106 -1.69 2.34 7.39
CA LEU A 106 -2.73 3.34 7.14
C LEU A 106 -3.65 2.86 6.02
N LEU A 107 -4.95 2.80 6.30
CA LEU A 107 -6.00 2.50 5.35
C LEU A 107 -6.73 3.81 4.98
N ILE A 108 -6.71 4.21 3.71
CA ILE A 108 -7.37 5.42 3.22
C ILE A 108 -8.51 5.01 2.31
N VAL A 109 -9.74 5.42 2.62
CA VAL A 109 -10.95 5.13 1.82
C VAL A 109 -11.68 6.40 1.42
N GLY A 110 -12.47 6.34 0.36
CA GLY A 110 -13.33 7.46 -0.05
C GLY A 110 -14.68 7.42 0.65
N GLU A 111 -15.24 8.58 1.00
CA GLU A 111 -16.55 8.71 1.62
C GLU A 111 -17.69 8.07 0.80
N PHE A 112 -17.59 8.14 -0.53
CA PHE A 112 -18.60 7.58 -1.44
C PHE A 112 -18.37 6.10 -1.78
N ASP A 113 -17.45 5.43 -1.08
CA ASP A 113 -17.21 3.99 -1.21
C ASP A 113 -17.42 3.25 0.14
N PRO A 114 -18.67 3.19 0.63
CA PRO A 114 -18.98 2.59 1.94
C PRO A 114 -18.69 1.08 1.98
N MET A 115 -18.72 0.41 0.83
CA MET A 115 -18.38 -1.01 0.74
C MET A 115 -16.90 -1.23 1.04
N VAL A 116 -16.01 -0.47 0.39
CA VAL A 116 -14.57 -0.57 0.66
C VAL A 116 -14.24 -0.08 2.06
N ALA A 117 -14.97 0.92 2.59
CA ALA A 117 -14.84 1.35 3.97
C ALA A 117 -15.10 0.20 4.97
N ASP A 118 -16.21 -0.53 4.83
CA ASP A 118 -16.54 -1.68 5.67
C ASP A 118 -15.49 -2.81 5.55
N LEU A 119 -15.03 -3.11 4.34
CA LEU A 119 -13.98 -4.12 4.12
C LEU A 119 -12.64 -3.73 4.76
N ASN A 120 -12.27 -2.43 4.71
CA ASN A 120 -11.06 -1.93 5.34
C ASN A 120 -11.18 -1.98 6.87
N GLU A 121 -12.33 -1.60 7.44
CA GLU A 121 -12.54 -1.67 8.89
C GLU A 121 -12.52 -3.14 9.38
N ARG A 122 -13.07 -4.09 8.63
CA ARG A 122 -12.95 -5.53 8.95
C ARG A 122 -11.49 -5.99 8.94
N ALA A 123 -10.72 -5.64 7.91
CA ALA A 123 -9.31 -6.00 7.83
C ALA A 123 -8.50 -5.36 8.96
N ARG A 124 -8.78 -4.10 9.29
CA ARG A 124 -8.17 -3.35 10.39
C ARG A 124 -8.34 -4.05 11.74
N ASN A 125 -9.53 -4.59 12.00
CA ASN A 125 -9.83 -5.34 13.22
C ASN A 125 -9.07 -6.68 13.31
N VAL A 126 -8.48 -7.16 12.22
CA VAL A 126 -7.67 -8.38 12.16
C VAL A 126 -6.16 -8.08 12.18
N LEU A 127 -5.74 -6.88 11.76
CA LEU A 127 -4.32 -6.49 11.76
C LEU A 127 -3.75 -6.50 13.18
N SER A 128 -2.65 -7.23 13.36
CA SER A 128 -1.92 -7.30 14.64
C SER A 128 -1.10 -6.03 14.92
N ALA A 129 -0.65 -5.33 13.87
CA ALA A 129 0.11 -4.10 13.97
C ALA A 129 -0.78 -2.87 14.20
N PRO A 130 -0.23 -1.76 14.76
CA PRO A 130 -0.95 -0.49 14.85
C PRO A 130 -1.52 -0.09 13.48
N SER A 131 -2.81 0.19 13.45
CA SER A 131 -3.51 0.55 12.21
C SER A 131 -4.48 1.70 12.40
N GLU A 132 -4.49 2.59 11.42
CA GLU A 132 -5.39 3.73 11.34
C GLU A 132 -6.21 3.66 10.05
N MET A 133 -7.48 4.02 10.12
CA MET A 133 -8.32 4.20 8.94
C MET A 133 -8.75 5.65 8.83
N ARG A 134 -8.58 6.24 7.65
CA ARG A 134 -8.98 7.61 7.33
C ARG A 134 -9.95 7.61 6.16
N VAL A 135 -10.98 8.44 6.25
CA VAL A 135 -11.97 8.65 5.21
C VAL A 135 -11.69 10.00 4.54
N VAL A 136 -11.59 10.02 3.21
CA VAL A 136 -11.46 11.25 2.43
C VAL A 136 -12.86 11.74 2.04
N PRO A 137 -13.29 12.92 2.54
CA PRO A 137 -14.59 13.49 2.21
C PRO A 137 -14.74 13.73 0.71
N GLY A 138 -15.92 13.46 0.17
CA GLY A 138 -16.24 13.69 -1.24
C GLY A 138 -15.55 12.77 -2.26
N ALA A 139 -14.79 11.77 -1.81
CA ALA A 139 -14.04 10.88 -2.70
C ALA A 139 -14.80 9.59 -3.01
N SER A 140 -14.77 9.18 -4.29
CA SER A 140 -15.17 7.84 -4.73
C SER A 140 -13.99 6.85 -4.70
N HIS A 141 -14.21 5.64 -5.22
CA HIS A 141 -13.23 4.54 -5.22
C HIS A 141 -11.85 4.94 -5.77
N LEU A 142 -11.83 5.76 -6.83
CA LEU A 142 -10.60 6.14 -7.53
C LEU A 142 -10.03 7.48 -7.07
N PHE A 143 -10.75 8.23 -6.23
CA PHE A 143 -10.36 9.57 -5.77
C PHE A 143 -10.15 10.54 -6.96
N GLU A 144 -11.04 10.52 -7.94
CA GLU A 144 -10.93 11.40 -9.13
C GLU A 144 -11.50 12.80 -8.88
N GLU A 145 -12.24 12.97 -7.79
CA GLU A 145 -12.82 14.25 -7.42
C GLU A 145 -11.74 15.28 -7.06
N PRO A 146 -11.93 16.57 -7.39
CA PRO A 146 -10.91 17.60 -7.20
C PRO A 146 -10.37 17.65 -5.76
N GLY A 147 -9.03 17.57 -5.62
CA GLY A 147 -8.35 17.66 -4.32
C GLY A 147 -8.23 16.33 -3.56
N THR A 148 -8.94 15.28 -3.97
CA THR A 148 -8.99 14.03 -3.19
C THR A 148 -7.69 13.23 -3.28
N LEU A 149 -7.05 13.16 -4.46
CA LEU A 149 -5.72 12.53 -4.60
C LEU A 149 -4.61 13.32 -3.92
N GLU A 150 -4.70 14.65 -3.90
CA GLU A 150 -3.79 15.52 -3.17
C GLU A 150 -3.89 15.25 -1.66
N GLU A 151 -5.11 15.12 -1.13
CA GLU A 151 -5.36 14.76 0.26
C GLU A 151 -4.80 13.36 0.60
N VAL A 152 -5.06 12.34 -0.24
CA VAL A 152 -4.44 11.00 -0.08
C VAL A 152 -2.92 11.11 -0.06
N ALA A 153 -2.34 11.92 -0.95
CA ALA A 153 -0.88 12.05 -1.05
C ALA A 153 -0.28 12.73 0.18
N ALA A 154 -0.92 13.76 0.70
CA ALA A 154 -0.53 14.43 1.94
C ALA A 154 -0.59 13.46 3.12
N GLN A 155 -1.70 12.72 3.28
CA GLN A 155 -1.86 11.74 4.35
C GLN A 155 -0.82 10.60 4.27
N ALA A 156 -0.56 10.09 3.07
CA ALA A 156 0.46 9.07 2.85
C ALA A 156 1.87 9.60 3.19
N ALA A 157 2.17 10.83 2.80
CA ALA A 157 3.45 11.47 3.11
C ALA A 157 3.62 11.68 4.62
N ASP A 158 2.59 12.14 5.31
CA ASP A 158 2.59 12.28 6.77
C ASP A 158 2.84 10.94 7.46
N TRP A 159 2.16 9.88 7.00
CA TRP A 159 2.34 8.53 7.52
C TRP A 159 3.77 8.03 7.35
N PHE A 160 4.30 8.08 6.13
CA PHE A 160 5.66 7.62 5.85
C PHE A 160 6.71 8.48 6.55
N THR A 161 6.56 9.80 6.56
CA THR A 161 7.51 10.67 7.28
C THR A 161 7.47 10.47 8.78
N GLY A 162 6.37 10.00 9.37
CA GLY A 162 6.33 9.58 10.77
C GLY A 162 7.00 8.23 11.03
N ALA A 163 6.76 7.25 10.15
CA ALA A 163 7.13 5.85 10.37
C ALA A 163 8.53 5.46 9.83
N LEU A 164 9.04 6.17 8.82
CA LEU A 164 10.32 5.88 8.15
C LEU A 164 11.50 6.71 8.69
N ARG A 165 11.31 7.46 9.78
CA ARG A 165 12.41 8.14 10.47
C ARG A 165 13.34 7.11 11.12
N ALA A 166 14.63 7.37 11.00
CA ALA A 166 15.69 6.59 11.63
C ALA A 166 15.64 6.70 13.17
#